data_AF-A0A5J9UBW7-F1
#
_entry.id   AF-A0A5J9UBW7-F1
#
_cell.length_a   1.000
_cell.length_b   1.000
_cell.length_c   1.000
_cell.angle_alpha   90.00
_cell.angle_beta   90.00
_cell.angle_gamma   90.00
#
_symmetry.space_group_name_H-M   'P 1'
#
loop_
_entity.id
_entity.type
_entity.pdbx_description
1 polymer ?
#
loop_
_entity_poly.entity_id
_entity_poly.type
_entity_poly.pdbx_seq_one_letter_code
_entity_poly.pdbx_strand_id
1 'polypeptide(L)'
;FHLLNIQRGNFKSTSTSIGVRSQLTTLASIMKTVDPKLHEHLENLDGGEYLFAFRMLMVLFRREFSFVDTMYLWELMWSMEYNPGLFSMLESDNGTSSANSKDENVLRQCGKFERKNLQVTKKDEIPLSVFIVASVLEAKNKRLLSEAKGLDDVVKILNDITGSLDAKKACRGALQIHEKYLNTVS
;
A
#
# COMPACT_ATOMS: atom_id res chain seq x y z
N PHE A 1 25.12 1.53 -3.69
CA PHE A 1 24.85 0.95 -2.36
C PHE A 1 23.78 1.68 -1.54
N HIS A 2 23.38 2.91 -1.89
CA HIS A 2 22.31 3.68 -1.21
C HIS A 2 20.88 3.11 -1.44
N LEU A 3 20.62 2.56 -2.63
CA LEU A 3 19.34 1.94 -2.98
C LEU A 3 19.00 0.68 -2.14
N LEU A 4 20.03 -0.02 -1.63
CA LEU A 4 19.85 -1.22 -0.82
C LEU A 4 19.50 -0.90 0.65
N ASN A 5 19.82 0.30 1.15
CA ASN A 5 19.55 0.66 2.54
C ASN A 5 18.19 1.33 2.75
N ILE A 6 17.65 2.04 1.77
CA ILE A 6 16.25 2.49 1.79
C ILE A 6 15.32 1.27 1.73
N GLN A 7 15.69 0.25 0.95
CA GLN A 7 15.04 -1.05 0.99
C GLN A 7 15.11 -1.66 2.40
N ARG A 8 16.16 -1.47 3.21
CA ARG A 8 16.25 -2.01 4.60
C ARG A 8 15.30 -1.36 5.60
N GLY A 9 14.76 -0.18 5.33
CA GLY A 9 13.65 0.40 6.10
C GLY A 9 12.34 -0.36 5.82
N ASN A 10 12.07 -0.62 4.54
CA ASN A 10 10.96 -1.48 4.08
C ASN A 10 11.19 -2.96 4.39
N PHE A 11 12.45 -3.37 4.56
CA PHE A 11 12.91 -4.72 4.92
C PHE A 11 13.27 -4.84 6.41
N LYS A 12 12.99 -3.84 7.26
CA LYS A 12 12.99 -4.04 8.71
C LYS A 12 11.71 -4.80 9.07
N SER A 13 11.80 -6.11 8.83
CA SER A 13 10.89 -7.19 9.23
C SER A 13 9.51 -7.24 8.57
N THR A 14 9.47 -7.55 7.28
CA THR A 14 8.42 -8.43 6.70
C THR A 14 9.07 -9.44 5.74
N SER A 15 10.17 -10.05 6.15
CA SER A 15 10.95 -10.96 5.29
C SER A 15 10.39 -12.38 5.16
N THR A 16 9.15 -12.68 5.58
CA THR A 16 8.64 -14.07 5.51
C THR A 16 7.12 -14.12 5.44
N SER A 17 6.48 -13.85 4.30
CA SER A 17 5.04 -14.16 4.04
C SER A 17 3.96 -13.60 4.99
N ILE A 18 4.31 -13.14 6.20
CA ILE A 18 3.45 -12.86 7.34
C ILE A 18 2.85 -11.46 7.20
N GLY A 19 3.63 -10.48 6.75
CA GLY A 19 3.09 -9.12 6.56
C GLY A 19 2.39 -8.91 5.22
N VAL A 20 2.71 -9.67 4.15
CA VAL A 20 1.84 -9.67 2.95
C VAL A 20 0.52 -10.36 3.26
N ARG A 21 0.52 -11.46 4.04
CA ARG A 21 -0.74 -12.01 4.56
C ARG A 21 -1.51 -11.00 5.40
N SER A 22 -0.86 -10.27 6.29
CA SER A 22 -1.52 -9.19 7.06
C SER A 22 -2.10 -8.09 6.15
N GLN A 23 -1.40 -7.72 5.07
CA GLN A 23 -1.93 -6.80 4.05
C GLN A 23 -3.14 -7.39 3.31
N LEU A 24 -3.16 -8.69 3.02
CA LEU A 24 -4.32 -9.37 2.42
C LEU A 24 -5.50 -9.47 3.40
N THR A 25 -5.25 -9.73 4.67
CA THR A 25 -6.30 -9.67 5.71
C THR A 25 -6.86 -8.25 5.83
N THR A 26 -6.00 -7.24 5.77
CA THR A 26 -6.43 -5.83 5.78
C THR A 26 -7.22 -5.48 4.52
N LEU A 27 -6.79 -5.98 3.36
CA LEU A 27 -7.53 -5.86 2.10
C LEU A 27 -8.93 -6.47 2.22
N ALA A 28 -9.05 -7.67 2.79
CA ALA A 28 -10.33 -8.34 3.01
C ALA A 28 -11.25 -7.47 3.88
N SER A 29 -10.75 -6.93 4.98
CA SER A 29 -11.50 -6.00 5.85
C SER A 29 -11.94 -4.73 5.11
N ILE A 30 -11.05 -4.12 4.32
CA ILE A 30 -11.39 -2.94 3.51
C ILE A 30 -12.48 -3.27 2.50
N MET A 31 -12.32 -4.36 1.75
CA MET A 31 -13.29 -4.77 0.73
C MET A 31 -14.63 -5.12 1.33
N LYS A 32 -14.67 -5.77 2.49
CA LYS A 32 -15.91 -6.05 3.22
C LYS A 32 -16.66 -4.77 3.62
N THR A 33 -15.93 -3.73 4.00
CA THR A 33 -16.50 -2.43 4.37
C THR A 33 -16.92 -1.60 3.15
N VAL A 34 -16.08 -1.55 2.13
CA VAL A 34 -16.25 -0.65 0.98
C VAL A 34 -17.17 -1.25 -0.07
N ASP A 35 -17.09 -2.56 -0.30
CA ASP A 35 -17.85 -3.28 -1.33
C ASP A 35 -18.22 -4.70 -0.85
N PRO A 36 -19.15 -4.80 0.11
CA PRO A 36 -19.53 -6.08 0.72
C PRO A 36 -20.04 -7.09 -0.29
N LYS A 37 -20.71 -6.63 -1.36
CA LYS A 37 -21.25 -7.49 -2.40
C LYS A 37 -20.15 -8.19 -3.20
N LEU A 38 -19.09 -7.46 -3.55
CA LEU A 38 -17.94 -8.05 -4.22
C LEU A 38 -17.18 -8.99 -3.29
N HIS A 39 -17.02 -8.62 -2.01
CA HIS A 39 -16.38 -9.47 -1.01
C HIS A 39 -17.10 -10.80 -0.83
N GLU A 40 -18.43 -10.78 -0.63
CA GLU A 40 -19.25 -11.99 -0.49
C GLU A 40 -19.18 -12.88 -1.73
N HIS A 41 -19.23 -12.29 -2.93
CA HIS A 41 -19.06 -13.06 -4.17
C HIS A 41 -17.70 -13.77 -4.23
N LEU A 42 -16.62 -13.07 -3.89
CA LEU A 42 -15.28 -13.66 -3.89
C LEU A 42 -15.13 -14.73 -2.79
N GLU A 43 -15.76 -14.55 -1.62
CA GLU A 43 -15.80 -15.54 -0.55
C GLU A 43 -16.51 -16.83 -0.99
N ASN A 44 -17.64 -16.72 -1.71
CA ASN A 44 -18.35 -17.86 -2.29
C ASN A 44 -17.53 -18.62 -3.35
N LEU A 45 -16.50 -17.99 -3.92
CA LEU A 45 -15.57 -18.60 -4.87
C LEU A 45 -14.28 -19.14 -4.20
N ASP A 46 -14.26 -19.27 -2.87
CA ASP A 46 -13.08 -19.66 -2.08
C ASP A 46 -11.92 -18.64 -2.16
N GLY A 47 -12.25 -17.39 -2.51
CA GLY A 47 -11.32 -16.27 -2.70
C GLY A 47 -11.34 -15.23 -1.56
N GLY A 48 -11.98 -15.52 -0.43
CA GLY A 48 -12.18 -14.57 0.68
C GLY A 48 -10.90 -14.09 1.36
N GLU A 49 -9.80 -14.86 1.27
CA GLU A 49 -8.47 -14.47 1.77
C GLU A 49 -7.64 -13.66 0.76
N TYR A 50 -8.16 -13.42 -0.45
CA TYR A 50 -7.52 -12.62 -1.51
C TYR A 50 -6.11 -13.12 -1.91
N LEU A 51 -5.82 -14.42 -1.76
CA LEU A 51 -4.51 -14.99 -2.10
C LEU A 51 -4.13 -14.79 -3.56
N PHE A 52 -5.10 -14.65 -4.47
CA PHE A 52 -4.87 -14.30 -5.88
C PHE A 52 -4.17 -12.93 -6.05
N ALA A 53 -4.32 -12.01 -5.10
CA ALA A 53 -3.70 -10.69 -5.11
C ALA A 53 -2.29 -10.68 -4.49
N PHE A 54 -1.82 -11.81 -3.93
CA PHE A 54 -0.48 -11.93 -3.32
C PHE A 54 0.63 -11.46 -4.27
N ARG A 55 0.52 -11.84 -5.55
CA ARG A 55 1.47 -11.43 -6.59
C ARG A 55 1.53 -9.91 -6.76
N MET A 56 0.39 -9.21 -6.68
CA MET A 56 0.32 -7.76 -6.86
C MET A 56 1.08 -7.01 -5.76
N LEU A 57 0.96 -7.48 -4.51
CA LEU A 57 1.64 -6.89 -3.35
C LEU A 57 3.12 -7.27 -3.28
N MET A 58 3.47 -8.54 -3.50
CA MET A 58 4.86 -9.03 -3.36
C MET A 58 5.84 -8.40 -4.34
N VAL A 59 5.42 -8.14 -5.58
CA VAL A 59 6.29 -7.53 -6.60
C VAL A 59 5.96 -6.06 -6.86
N LEU A 60 5.27 -5.40 -5.92
CA LEU A 60 4.87 -3.99 -6.00
C LEU A 60 4.31 -3.61 -7.38
N PHE A 61 3.40 -4.45 -7.88
CA PHE A 61 2.72 -4.26 -9.16
C PHE A 61 3.62 -4.15 -10.41
N ARG A 62 4.90 -4.55 -10.35
CA ARG A 62 5.84 -4.45 -11.48
C ARG A 62 5.34 -5.11 -12.78
N ARG A 63 4.48 -6.12 -12.68
CA ARG A 63 3.89 -6.80 -13.86
C ARG A 63 2.60 -6.13 -14.32
N GLU A 64 1.92 -5.38 -13.46
CA GLU A 64 0.59 -4.83 -13.71
C GLU A 64 0.63 -3.51 -14.49
N PHE A 65 1.66 -2.71 -14.28
CA PHE A 65 1.82 -1.38 -14.88
C PHE A 65 2.87 -1.38 -15.98
N SER A 66 2.80 -0.38 -16.88
CA SER A 66 3.90 -0.07 -17.78
C SER A 66 5.15 0.33 -17.00
N PHE A 67 6.33 0.35 -17.63
CA PHE A 67 7.56 0.76 -16.94
C PHE A 67 7.46 2.18 -16.37
N VAL A 68 6.92 3.11 -17.13
CA VAL A 68 6.75 4.52 -16.73
C VAL A 68 5.76 4.64 -15.57
N ASP A 69 4.63 3.93 -15.67
CA ASP A 69 3.61 3.92 -14.62
C ASP A 69 4.11 3.24 -13.34
N THR A 70 4.95 2.21 -13.46
CA THR A 70 5.58 1.53 -12.32
C THR A 70 6.51 2.50 -11.57
N MET A 71 7.34 3.26 -12.30
CA MET A 71 8.22 4.26 -11.68
C MET A 71 7.43 5.34 -10.96
N TYR A 72 6.40 5.89 -11.62
CA TYR A 72 5.51 6.88 -11.02
C TYR A 72 4.84 6.35 -9.74
N LEU A 73 4.35 5.10 -9.78
CA LEU A 73 3.70 4.49 -8.62
C LEU A 73 4.66 4.33 -7.45
N TRP A 74 5.90 3.90 -7.70
CA TRP A 74 6.92 3.74 -6.67
C TRP A 74 7.33 5.08 -6.07
N GLU A 75 7.54 6.11 -6.90
CA GLU A 75 7.81 7.47 -6.43
C GLU A 75 6.70 7.98 -5.52
N LEU A 76 5.44 7.75 -5.89
CA LEU A 76 4.29 8.14 -5.08
C LEU A 76 4.21 7.38 -3.77
N MET A 77 4.38 6.05 -3.78
CA MET A 77 4.37 5.22 -2.58
C MET A 77 5.48 5.65 -1.61
N TRP A 78 6.70 5.86 -2.12
CA TRP A 78 7.82 6.32 -1.30
C TRP A 78 7.62 7.74 -0.78
N SER A 79 6.98 8.61 -1.53
CA SER A 79 6.67 9.98 -1.09
C SER A 79 5.60 10.00 0.01
N MET A 80 4.62 9.10 -0.06
CA MET A 80 3.55 8.97 0.95
C MET A 80 4.05 8.30 2.23
N GLU A 81 4.98 7.35 2.10
CA GLU A 81 5.64 6.66 3.22
C GLU A 81 6.83 7.46 3.79
N TYR A 82 7.23 8.56 3.12
CA TYR A 82 8.36 9.38 3.54
C TYR A 82 8.11 10.00 4.91
N ASN A 83 8.85 9.51 5.90
CA ASN A 83 8.90 10.07 7.24
C ASN A 83 10.09 11.06 7.33
N PRO A 84 9.85 12.36 7.54
CA PRO A 84 10.91 13.36 7.69
C PRO A 84 11.90 13.02 8.82
N GLY A 85 11.44 12.30 9.85
CA GLY A 85 12.30 11.84 10.96
C GLY A 85 13.31 10.76 10.56
N LEU A 86 12.99 9.92 9.56
CA LEU A 86 13.92 8.90 9.04
C LEU A 86 15.07 9.55 8.27
N PHE A 87 14.77 10.61 7.52
CA PHE A 87 15.77 11.38 6.78
C PHE A 87 16.73 12.12 7.72
N SER A 88 16.20 12.76 8.76
CA SER A 88 17.01 13.44 9.79
C SER A 88 17.97 12.47 10.50
N MET A 89 17.58 11.21 10.71
CA MET A 89 18.43 10.19 11.33
C MET A 89 19.51 9.65 10.37
N LEU A 90 19.23 9.65 9.06
CA LEU A 90 20.17 9.22 8.01
C LEU A 90 21.22 10.30 7.68
N GLU A 91 20.85 11.58 7.72
CA GLU A 91 21.80 12.68 7.53
C GLU A 91 22.76 12.86 8.72
N SER A 92 22.36 12.44 9.92
CA SER A 92 23.20 12.53 11.12
C SER A 92 24.37 11.54 11.17
N ASP A 93 24.47 10.55 10.27
CA ASP A 93 25.54 9.54 10.31
C ASP A 93 26.80 9.91 9.49
N ASN A 94 27.03 11.20 9.26
CA ASN A 94 28.34 11.73 8.88
C ASN A 94 29.15 12.13 10.14
N GLY A 95 29.66 11.12 10.87
CA GLY A 95 30.84 11.26 11.72
C GLY A 95 30.66 11.09 13.24
N THR A 96 31.12 9.94 13.73
CA THR A 96 31.82 9.71 15.02
C THR A 96 31.13 10.10 16.35
N SER A 97 30.73 9.05 17.09
CA SER A 97 30.80 8.87 18.56
C SER A 97 30.02 9.80 19.52
N SER A 98 29.12 9.15 20.26
CA SER A 98 29.02 9.11 21.74
C SER A 98 27.62 9.37 22.27
N ALA A 99 27.16 8.45 23.11
CA ALA A 99 25.89 8.53 23.83
C ALA A 99 25.93 9.64 24.89
N ASN A 100 24.96 10.57 24.85
CA ASN A 100 24.03 10.89 25.94
C ASN A 100 23.43 12.30 25.83
N SER A 101 22.13 12.36 26.12
CA SER A 101 21.35 13.54 26.54
C SER A 101 21.23 14.72 25.55
N LYS A 102 20.08 14.80 24.88
CA LYS A 102 19.14 15.94 24.87
C LYS A 102 18.19 15.83 23.68
N ASP A 103 17.19 14.98 23.87
CA ASP A 103 15.84 15.19 23.35
C ASP A 103 15.41 16.63 23.68
N GLU A 104 15.40 17.52 22.69
CA GLU A 104 14.49 18.70 22.58
C GLU A 104 14.91 19.66 21.46
N ASN A 105 16.16 19.63 20.99
CA ASN A 105 16.65 20.64 20.03
C ASN A 105 16.54 20.28 18.54
N VAL A 106 16.25 19.02 18.18
CA VAL A 106 16.07 18.63 16.76
C VAL A 106 14.67 18.98 16.23
N LEU A 107 13.70 19.22 17.13
CA LEU A 107 12.34 19.67 16.78
C LEU A 107 12.27 21.11 16.26
N ARG A 108 13.38 21.88 16.27
CA ARG A 108 13.40 23.29 15.85
C ARG A 108 13.64 23.49 14.35
N GLN A 109 14.01 22.44 13.61
CA GLN A 109 14.32 22.50 12.18
C GLN A 109 13.25 21.83 11.30
N CYS A 110 11.99 21.84 11.74
CA CYS A 110 10.86 21.50 10.89
C CYS A 110 9.83 22.64 10.95
N GLY A 111 9.43 23.12 9.78
CA GLY A 111 8.51 24.24 9.64
C GLY A 111 7.17 23.94 10.33
N LYS A 112 6.42 24.99 10.71
CA LYS A 112 5.10 24.85 11.35
C LYS A 112 4.09 24.00 10.55
N PHE A 113 4.34 23.77 9.25
CA PHE A 113 3.53 22.94 8.36
C PHE A 113 3.81 21.44 8.50
N GLU A 114 5.03 21.02 8.86
CA GLU A 114 5.42 19.61 8.97
C GLU A 114 4.87 18.96 10.25
N ARG A 115 4.67 19.76 11.32
CA ARG A 115 4.10 19.26 12.59
C ARG A 115 2.67 18.77 12.49
N LYS A 116 1.88 19.26 11.51
CA LYS A 116 0.50 18.79 11.30
C LYS A 116 0.47 17.41 10.63
N ASN A 117 1.44 17.11 9.77
CA ASN A 117 1.55 15.79 9.14
C ASN A 117 2.15 14.73 10.09
N LEU A 118 2.99 15.16 11.04
CA LEU A 118 3.59 14.26 12.05
C LEU A 118 2.60 13.78 13.13
N GLN A 119 1.49 14.50 13.34
CA GLN A 119 0.44 14.09 14.30
C GLN A 119 -0.53 13.05 13.73
N VAL A 120 -0.57 12.88 12.41
CA VAL A 120 -1.35 11.82 11.74
C VAL A 120 -0.66 10.46 11.89
N THR A 121 0.66 10.45 12.12
CA THR A 121 1.55 9.28 12.06
C THR A 121 1.55 8.37 13.32
N LYS A 122 0.44 8.26 14.05
CA LYS A 122 0.36 7.43 15.27
C LYS A 122 -0.84 6.47 15.36
N LYS A 123 -1.58 6.24 14.28
CA LYS A 123 -2.67 5.24 14.25
C LYS A 123 -2.58 4.42 12.97
N ASP A 124 -1.98 3.23 13.07
CA ASP A 124 -2.06 2.11 12.09
C ASP A 124 -2.43 2.51 10.65
N GLU A 125 -1.59 3.33 9.98
CA GLU A 125 -1.89 3.76 8.61
C GLU A 125 -1.70 2.58 7.66
N ILE A 126 -2.81 2.16 7.04
CA ILE A 126 -2.84 1.06 6.08
C ILE A 126 -2.03 1.48 4.83
N PRO A 127 -1.10 0.65 4.33
CA PRO A 127 -0.27 1.02 3.19
C PRO A 127 -1.07 1.34 1.92
N LEU A 128 -0.63 2.34 1.15
CA LEU A 128 -1.23 2.73 -0.13
C LEU A 128 -1.35 1.55 -1.10
N SER A 129 -0.41 0.60 -1.07
CA SER A 129 -0.44 -0.64 -1.87
C SER A 129 -1.74 -1.43 -1.69
N VAL A 130 -2.26 -1.50 -0.47
CA VAL A 130 -3.50 -2.23 -0.16
C VAL A 130 -4.69 -1.56 -0.84
N PHE A 131 -4.77 -0.23 -0.77
CA PHE A 131 -5.82 0.54 -1.44
C PHE A 131 -5.70 0.51 -2.97
N ILE A 132 -4.48 0.40 -3.52
CA ILE A 132 -4.28 0.19 -4.96
C ILE A 132 -4.87 -1.17 -5.40
N VAL A 133 -4.62 -2.26 -4.65
CA VAL A 133 -5.24 -3.55 -4.96
C VAL A 133 -6.77 -3.44 -4.91
N ALA A 134 -7.31 -2.82 -3.85
CA ALA A 134 -8.76 -2.61 -3.72
C ALA A 134 -9.33 -1.83 -4.92
N SER A 135 -8.64 -0.79 -5.37
CA SER A 135 -9.05 0.01 -6.53
C SER A 135 -9.06 -0.81 -7.83
N VAL A 136 -8.08 -1.68 -8.03
CA VAL A 136 -8.05 -2.56 -9.21
C VAL A 136 -9.22 -3.55 -9.18
N LEU A 137 -9.55 -4.10 -8.01
CA LEU A 137 -10.69 -5.01 -7.84
C LEU A 137 -12.03 -4.29 -8.09
N GLU A 138 -12.22 -3.11 -7.52
CA GLU A 138 -13.43 -2.30 -7.72
C GLU A 138 -13.59 -1.91 -9.20
N ALA A 139 -12.50 -1.53 -9.87
CA ALA A 139 -12.50 -1.23 -11.30
C ALA A 139 -12.93 -2.43 -12.17
N LYS A 140 -12.85 -3.66 -11.64
CA LYS A 140 -13.28 -4.89 -12.30
C LYS A 140 -14.51 -5.53 -11.67
N ASN A 141 -15.12 -4.89 -10.68
CA ASN A 141 -16.27 -5.41 -9.94
C ASN A 141 -17.34 -6.00 -10.87
N LYS A 142 -17.81 -5.23 -11.87
CA LYS A 142 -18.86 -5.69 -12.79
C LYS A 142 -18.52 -7.01 -13.48
N ARG A 143 -17.28 -7.15 -13.98
CA ARG A 143 -16.82 -8.37 -14.64
C ARG A 143 -16.62 -9.51 -13.64
N LEU A 144 -16.05 -9.24 -12.48
CA LEU A 144 -15.86 -10.24 -11.42
C LEU A 144 -17.21 -10.83 -10.97
N LEU A 145 -18.23 -9.99 -10.78
CA LEU A 145 -19.57 -10.44 -10.38
C LEU A 145 -20.30 -11.22 -11.49
N SER A 146 -20.09 -10.89 -12.76
CA SER A 146 -20.84 -11.51 -13.86
C SER A 146 -20.16 -12.72 -14.49
N GLU A 147 -18.83 -12.70 -14.58
CA GLU A 147 -18.03 -13.68 -15.33
C GLU A 147 -17.37 -14.72 -14.41
N ALA A 148 -16.98 -14.35 -13.18
CA ALA A 148 -16.23 -15.27 -12.33
C ALA A 148 -17.15 -16.30 -11.65
N LYS A 149 -16.93 -17.58 -11.97
CA LYS A 149 -17.62 -18.73 -11.36
C LYS A 149 -16.70 -19.59 -10.50
N GLY A 150 -15.41 -19.30 -10.52
CA GLY A 150 -14.39 -19.90 -9.67
C GLY A 150 -13.16 -19.02 -9.56
N LEU A 151 -12.23 -19.42 -8.69
CA LEU A 151 -10.99 -18.68 -8.44
C LEU A 151 -10.13 -18.53 -9.71
N ASP A 152 -10.14 -19.53 -10.60
CA ASP A 152 -9.41 -19.48 -11.87
C ASP A 152 -9.91 -18.35 -12.79
N ASP A 153 -11.22 -18.10 -12.82
CA ASP A 153 -11.81 -17.00 -13.59
C ASP A 153 -11.40 -15.65 -13.00
N VAL A 154 -11.36 -15.52 -11.67
CA VAL A 154 -10.88 -14.32 -10.99
C VAL A 154 -9.44 -14.02 -11.39
N VAL A 155 -8.56 -15.04 -11.31
CA VAL A 155 -7.15 -14.91 -11.68
C VAL A 155 -7.01 -14.54 -13.17
N LYS A 156 -7.82 -15.15 -14.04
CA LYS A 156 -7.83 -14.83 -15.48
C LYS A 156 -8.25 -13.39 -15.75
N ILE A 157 -9.35 -12.92 -15.17
CA ILE A 157 -9.85 -11.55 -15.32
C ILE A 157 -8.79 -10.53 -14.85
N LEU A 158 -8.07 -10.85 -13.76
CA LEU A 158 -7.01 -10.00 -13.23
C LEU A 158 -5.69 -10.10 -14.02
N ASN A 159 -5.44 -11.20 -14.73
CA ASN A 159 -4.27 -11.28 -15.62
C ASN A 159 -4.51 -10.60 -16.97
N ASP A 160 -5.77 -10.52 -17.45
CA ASP A 160 -6.12 -9.81 -18.68
C ASP A 160 -5.77 -8.31 -18.63
N ILE A 161 -5.56 -7.75 -17.43
CA ILE A 161 -5.23 -6.33 -17.21
C ILE A 161 -3.74 -6.08 -17.00
N THR A 162 -2.95 -7.14 -16.81
CA THR A 162 -1.51 -7.07 -16.55
C THR A 162 -0.78 -6.35 -17.69
N GLY A 163 -0.05 -5.28 -17.36
CA GLY A 163 0.74 -4.48 -18.29
C GLY A 163 -0.02 -3.32 -18.95
N SER A 164 -1.31 -3.13 -18.65
CA SER A 164 -2.15 -2.07 -19.26
C SER A 164 -2.85 -1.18 -18.24
N LEU A 165 -2.54 -1.33 -16.95
CA LEU A 165 -3.15 -0.50 -15.91
C LEU A 165 -2.57 0.92 -15.94
N ASP A 166 -3.45 1.91 -15.79
CA ASP A 166 -3.11 3.32 -15.65
C ASP A 166 -2.86 3.63 -14.16
N ALA A 167 -1.62 3.97 -13.80
CA ALA A 167 -1.25 4.21 -12.41
C ALA A 167 -2.01 5.39 -11.80
N LYS A 168 -2.22 6.47 -12.54
CA LYS A 168 -2.94 7.65 -12.03
C LYS A 168 -4.40 7.32 -11.71
N LYS A 169 -5.05 6.50 -12.53
CA LYS A 169 -6.42 6.04 -12.31
C LYS A 169 -6.50 5.12 -11.10
N ALA A 170 -5.57 4.17 -10.98
CA ALA A 170 -5.49 3.28 -9.82
C ALA A 170 -5.25 4.07 -8.51
N CYS A 171 -4.37 5.07 -8.53
CA CYS A 171 -4.13 5.92 -7.36
C CYS A 171 -5.34 6.78 -6.99
N ARG A 172 -6.03 7.38 -7.97
CA ARG A 172 -7.27 8.14 -7.70
C ARG A 172 -8.34 7.26 -7.07
N GLY A 173 -8.54 6.05 -7.60
CA GLY A 173 -9.48 5.10 -7.02
C GLY A 173 -9.05 4.65 -5.61
N ALA A 174 -7.76 4.42 -5.39
CA ALA A 174 -7.22 4.09 -4.07
C ALA A 174 -7.53 5.18 -3.03
N LEU A 175 -7.39 6.46 -3.39
CA LEU A 175 -7.74 7.58 -2.50
C LEU A 175 -9.24 7.65 -2.19
N GLN A 176 -10.10 7.41 -3.19
CA GLN A 176 -11.56 7.37 -2.99
C GLN A 176 -11.97 6.22 -2.06
N ILE A 177 -11.37 5.04 -2.23
CA ILE A 177 -11.61 3.89 -1.35
C ILE A 177 -11.13 4.20 0.06
N HIS A 178 -9.97 4.83 0.22
CA HIS A 178 -9.46 5.21 1.53
C HIS A 178 -10.41 6.17 2.26
N GLU A 179 -10.89 7.21 1.58
CA GLU A 179 -11.87 8.15 2.14
C GLU A 179 -13.17 7.45 2.52
N LYS A 180 -13.69 6.59 1.64
CA LYS A 180 -14.90 5.80 1.92
C LYS A 180 -14.72 4.87 3.11
N TYR A 181 -13.56 4.23 3.24
CA TYR A 181 -13.23 3.36 4.35
C TYR A 181 -13.18 4.13 5.68
N LEU A 182 -12.49 5.28 5.72
CA LEU A 182 -12.42 6.13 6.91
C LEU A 182 -13.80 6.62 7.36
N ASN A 183 -14.65 7.04 6.42
CA ASN A 183 -16.01 7.52 6.72
C ASN A 183 -16.94 6.41 7.23
N THR A 184 -16.64 5.14 6.97
CA THR A 184 -17.47 4.01 7.39
C THR A 184 -17.01 3.41 8.73
N VAL A 185 -15.72 3.56 9.05
CA VAL A 185 -15.10 3.02 10.27
C VAL A 185 -15.02 4.07 11.39
N SER A 186 -15.11 5.37 11.07
CA SER A 186 -15.20 6.47 12.05
C SER A 186 -16.59 6.64 12.63
#